data_AF-A0A0Q7TXB1-F1
#
_entry.id   AF-A0A0Q7TXB1-F1
#
_cell.length_a   1.000
_cell.length_b   1.000
_cell.length_c   1.000
_cell.angle_alpha   90.00
_cell.angle_beta   90.00
_cell.angle_gamma   90.00
#
_symmetry.space_group_name_H-M   'P 1'
#
loop_
_entity.id
_entity.type
_entity.pdbx_description
1 polymer ?
#
loop_
_entity_poly.entity_id
_entity_poly.type
_entity_poly.pdbx_seq_one_letter_code
_entity_poly.pdbx_strand_id
1 'polypeptide(L)'
;MVEDVARRHVPPAQVAELLGIDVDEVIALVEEGRLRGTRLGTPARWRIEHDSVAEYLDAQVEEARRMALWRQSNAASFPELWGTRG
;
A
#
# COMPACT_ATOMS: atom_id res chain seq x y z
N MET A 1 -0.81 30.62 -4.04
CA MET A 1 -0.65 29.99 -2.72
C MET A 1 0.46 28.98 -2.89
N VAL A 2 1.62 29.26 -2.31
CA VAL A 2 2.76 28.34 -2.38
C VAL A 2 2.32 27.05 -1.70
N GLU A 3 2.20 26.00 -2.49
CA GLU A 3 1.86 24.67 -1.99
C GLU A 3 3.06 24.25 -1.14
N ASP A 4 2.90 24.32 0.19
CA ASP A 4 3.85 23.83 1.16
C ASP A 4 3.85 22.30 1.11
N VAL A 5 4.22 21.75 -0.05
CA VAL A 5 4.67 20.37 -0.29
C VAL A 5 6.09 20.24 0.27
N ALA A 6 6.35 20.89 1.41
CA ALA A 6 7.54 20.70 2.20
C ALA A 6 7.37 19.35 2.90
N ARG A 7 7.60 18.27 2.12
CA ARG A 7 7.73 16.87 2.55
C ARG A 7 7.14 16.64 3.95
N ARG A 8 5.82 16.63 4.05
CA ARG A 8 5.13 16.66 5.34
C ARG A 8 5.37 15.32 6.01
N HIS A 9 6.03 15.34 7.15
CA HIS A 9 6.28 14.13 7.92
C HIS A 9 5.18 13.96 8.97
N VAL A 10 4.56 12.78 9.02
CA VAL A 10 3.49 12.46 9.97
C VAL A 10 3.95 11.39 10.95
N PRO A 11 3.44 11.39 12.20
CA PRO A 11 3.72 10.30 13.13
C PRO A 11 3.07 8.99 12.64
N PRO A 12 3.65 7.82 12.95
CA PRO A 12 3.07 6.52 12.60
C PRO A 12 1.63 6.34 13.06
N ALA A 13 1.29 6.85 14.26
CA ALA A 13 -0.08 6.81 14.76
C ALA A 13 -1.09 7.48 13.83
N GLN A 14 -0.72 8.61 13.20
CA GLN A 14 -1.62 9.26 12.26
C GLN A 14 -1.79 8.46 10.96
N VAL A 15 -0.75 7.73 10.53
CA VAL A 15 -0.83 6.85 9.36
C VAL A 15 -1.66 5.60 9.68
N ALA A 16 -1.52 5.05 10.89
CA ALA A 16 -2.30 3.93 11.38
C ALA A 16 -3.79 4.24 11.35
N GLU A 17 -4.21 5.39 11.88
CA GLU A 17 -5.60 5.86 11.81
C GLU A 17 -6.09 6.02 10.37
N LEU A 18 -5.26 6.55 9.46
CA LEU A 18 -5.62 6.74 8.06
C LEU A 18 -5.82 5.41 7.32
N LEU A 19 -4.95 4.43 7.58
CA LEU A 19 -4.96 3.13 6.91
C LEU A 19 -5.89 2.12 7.60
N GLY A 20 -6.34 2.39 8.82
CA GLY A 20 -7.15 1.46 9.62
C GLY A 20 -6.38 0.23 10.08
N ILE A 21 -5.08 0.38 10.34
CA ILE A 21 -4.16 -0.68 10.78
C ILE A 21 -3.46 -0.28 12.09
N ASP A 22 -2.78 -1.23 12.72
CA ASP A 22 -2.02 -0.95 13.95
C ASP A 22 -0.73 -0.15 13.68
N VAL A 23 -0.26 0.57 14.71
CA VAL A 23 1.00 1.34 14.63
C VAL A 23 2.20 0.43 14.33
N ASP A 24 2.23 -0.76 14.93
CA ASP A 24 3.31 -1.73 14.69
C ASP A 24 3.31 -2.21 13.24
N GLU A 25 2.14 -2.32 12.61
CA GLU A 25 2.01 -2.66 11.20
C GLU A 25 2.54 -1.53 10.30
N VAL A 26 2.28 -0.26 10.65
CA VAL A 26 2.90 0.88 9.96
C VAL A 26 4.43 0.81 10.07
N ILE A 27 4.98 0.45 11.23
CA ILE A 27 6.43 0.29 11.39
C ILE A 27 6.97 -0.85 10.54
N ALA A 28 6.28 -1.99 10.51
CA ALA A 28 6.66 -3.12 9.65
C ALA A 28 6.70 -2.70 8.17
N LEU A 29 5.71 -1.95 7.69
CA LEU A 29 5.71 -1.42 6.32
C LEU A 29 6.92 -0.52 6.02
N VAL A 30 7.42 0.23 7.00
CA VAL A 30 8.64 1.03 6.84
C VAL A 30 9.87 0.14 6.76
N GLU A 31 9.95 -0.87 7.64
CA GLU A 31 11.06 -1.82 7.68
C GLU A 31 11.11 -2.70 6.42
N GLU A 32 9.96 -3.02 5.83
CA GLU A 32 9.81 -3.70 4.55
C GLU A 32 10.13 -2.79 3.34
N GLY A 33 10.34 -1.49 3.56
CA GLY A 33 10.59 -0.50 2.50
C GLY A 33 9.35 -0.15 1.68
N ARG A 34 8.15 -0.53 2.14
CA ARG A 34 6.86 -0.20 1.51
C ARG A 34 6.38 1.20 1.84
N LEU A 35 6.82 1.75 2.98
CA LEU A 35 6.64 3.15 3.37
C LEU A 35 7.99 3.82 3.61
N ARG A 36 8.15 5.07 3.17
CA ARG A 36 9.33 5.88 3.48
C ARG A 36 9.20 6.47 4.87
N GLY A 37 10.14 6.16 5.76
CA GLY A 37 10.19 6.68 7.11
C GLY A 37 11.60 6.95 7.62
N THR A 38 11.72 7.86 8.58
CA THR A 38 12.97 8.20 9.25
C THR A 38 12.78 8.29 10.76
N ARG A 39 13.82 7.97 11.54
CA ARG A 39 13.84 8.12 12.99
C ARG A 39 14.47 9.46 13.35
N LEU A 40 13.73 10.33 14.04
CA LEU A 40 14.19 11.66 14.45
C LEU A 40 14.13 11.86 15.97
N GLY A 41 15.10 12.62 16.49
CA GLY A 41 15.13 13.10 17.88
C GLY A 41 15.66 12.10 18.91
N THR A 42 15.55 12.50 20.18
CA THR A 42 15.96 11.70 21.34
C THR A 42 14.85 11.75 22.41
N PRO A 43 14.19 10.62 22.74
CA PRO A 43 14.33 9.31 22.11
C PRO A 43 13.89 9.33 20.64
N ALA A 44 14.48 8.44 19.84
CA ALA A 44 14.21 8.34 18.41
C ALA A 44 12.73 8.01 18.16
N ARG A 45 12.04 8.85 17.38
CA ARG A 45 10.65 8.64 16.98
C ARG A 45 10.55 8.54 15.47
N TRP A 46 9.81 7.55 15.00
CA TRP A 46 9.50 7.39 13.59
C TRP A 46 8.68 8.56 13.05
N ARG A 47 8.97 8.93 11.81
CA ARG A 47 8.30 9.95 11.02
C ARG A 47 8.17 9.44 9.60
N ILE A 48 6.93 9.40 9.10
CA ILE A 48 6.58 8.84 7.81
C ILE A 48 6.43 9.99 6.82
N GLU A 49 7.00 9.85 5.63
CA GLU A 49 6.76 10.81 4.54
C GLU A 49 5.32 10.66 4.06
N HIS A 50 4.53 11.74 4.13
CA HIS A 50 3.12 11.73 3.76
C HIS A 50 2.89 11.24 2.32
N ASP A 51 3.72 11.67 1.37
CA ASP A 51 3.58 11.29 -0.05
C ASP A 51 3.78 9.78 -0.27
N SER A 52 4.64 9.14 0.55
CA SER A 52 4.82 7.70 0.48
C SER A 52 3.57 6.92 0.88
N VAL A 53 2.70 7.49 1.72
CA VAL A 53 1.43 6.87 2.10
C VAL A 53 0.45 6.91 0.93
N ALA A 54 0.40 8.03 0.19
CA ALA A 54 -0.41 8.13 -1.01
C ALA A 54 0.08 7.15 -2.10
N GLU A 55 1.39 7.12 -2.36
CA GLU A 55 2.01 6.17 -3.30
C GLU A 55 1.70 4.71 -2.93
N TYR A 56 1.73 4.37 -1.63
CA TYR A 56 1.38 3.04 -1.14
C TYR A 56 -0.07 2.67 -1.44
N LEU A 57 -1.01 3.58 -1.18
CA LEU A 57 -2.44 3.36 -1.44
C LEU A 57 -2.72 3.15 -2.92
N ASP A 58 -2.10 3.96 -3.78
CA ASP A 58 -2.23 3.81 -5.24
C ASP A 58 -1.74 2.44 -5.70
N ALA A 59 -0.60 1.98 -5.16
CA ALA A 59 -0.08 0.64 -5.45
C ALA A 59 -1.03 -0.47 -4.99
N GLN A 60 -1.67 -0.33 -3.82
CA GLN A 60 -2.66 -1.32 -3.33
C GLN A 60 -3.91 -1.37 -4.20
N VAL A 61 -4.41 -0.21 -4.64
CA VAL A 61 -5.57 -0.13 -5.55
C VAL A 61 -5.25 -0.81 -6.88
N GLU A 62 -4.06 -0.58 -7.42
CA GLU A 62 -3.66 -1.16 -8.70
C GLU A 62 -3.44 -2.68 -8.61
N GLU A 63 -2.89 -3.18 -7.51
CA GLU A 63 -2.81 -4.62 -7.24
C GLU A 63 -4.22 -5.25 -7.16
N ALA A 64 -5.15 -4.62 -6.44
CA ALA A 64 -6.54 -5.09 -6.36
C ALA A 64 -7.24 -5.11 -7.72
N ARG A 65 -6.99 -4.10 -8.57
CA ARG A 65 -7.49 -4.05 -9.95
C ARG A 65 -6.92 -5.20 -10.79
N ARG A 66 -5.61 -5.44 -10.74
CA ARG A 66 -4.98 -6.55 -11.46
C ARG A 66 -5.56 -7.89 -11.03
N MET A 67 -5.72 -8.13 -9.73
CA MET A 67 -6.33 -9.37 -9.21
C MET A 67 -7.78 -9.54 -9.68
N ALA A 68 -8.58 -8.48 -9.73
CA ALA A 68 -9.96 -8.55 -10.20
C ALA A 68 -10.04 -8.94 -11.69
N LEU A 69 -9.17 -8.37 -12.53
CA LEU A 69 -9.08 -8.72 -13.95
C LEU A 69 -8.65 -10.17 -14.15
N TRP A 70 -7.66 -10.66 -13.41
CA TRP A 70 -7.25 -12.06 -13.45
C TRP A 70 -8.39 -13.03 -13.09
N ARG A 71 -9.17 -12.72 -12.04
CA ARG A 71 -10.35 -13.51 -11.66
C ARG A 71 -11.42 -13.54 -12.75
N GLN A 72 -11.68 -12.42 -13.40
CA GLN A 72 -12.66 -12.35 -14.49
C GLN A 72 -12.18 -13.12 -15.74
N SER A 73 -10.90 -12.99 -16.11
CA SER A 73 -10.33 -13.73 -17.24
C SER A 73 -10.35 -15.24 -17.01
N ASN A 74 -10.08 -15.72 -15.79
CA ASN A 74 -10.18 -17.15 -15.47
C ASN A 74 -11.63 -17.66 -15.55
N ALA A 75 -12.61 -16.88 -15.07
CA ALA A 75 -14.02 -17.23 -15.17
C ALA A 75 -14.54 -17.26 -16.62
N ALA A 76 -13.96 -16.47 -17.53
CA ALA A 76 -14.31 -16.44 -18.95
C ALA A 76 -13.52 -17.46 -19.80
N SER A 77 -12.46 -18.07 -19.27
CA SER A 77 -11.56 -18.94 -20.03
C SER A 77 -11.82 -20.44 -19.80
N PHE A 78 -13.05 -20.93 -20.02
CA PHE A 78 -13.28 -22.38 -20.15
C PHE A 78 -14.43 -22.77 -21.10
N PRO A 79 -14.16 -22.87 -22.41
CA PRO A 79 -15.01 -23.67 -23.30
C PRO A 79 -14.42 -25.03 -23.78
N GLU A 80 -13.10 -25.23 -23.92
CA GLU A 80 -12.57 -26.43 -24.64
C GLU A 80 -11.80 -27.49 -23.81
N LEU A 81 -11.69 -27.39 -22.48
CA LEU A 81 -10.95 -28.40 -21.68
C LEU A 81 -11.74 -29.69 -21.34
N TRP A 82 -13.02 -29.79 -21.70
CA TRP A 82 -13.78 -31.04 -21.64
C TRP A 82 -13.64 -31.79 -22.97
N GLY A 83 -12.47 -32.41 -23.16
CA GLY A 83 -12.25 -33.30 -24.29
C GLY A 83 -13.29 -34.43 -24.31
N THR A 84 -14.20 -34.41 -25.28
CA THR A 84 -14.82 -35.64 -25.76
C THR A 84 -13.79 -36.32 -26.66
N ARG A 85 -13.10 -37.31 -26.09
CA ARG A 85 -12.61 -38.43 -26.90
C ARG A 85 -13.85 -39.10 -27.49
N GLY A 86 -13.93 -39.13 -28.81
CA GLY A 86 -14.86 -39.91 -29.60
C GLY A 86 -14.20 -40.24 -30.92
#